data_AF-A0AAJ5SJV6-F1
#
_entry.id   AF-A0AAJ5SJV6-F1
#
_cell.length_a   1.000
_cell.length_b   1.000
_cell.length_c   1.000
_cell.angle_alpha   90.00
_cell.angle_beta   90.00
_cell.angle_gamma   90.00
#
_symmetry.space_group_name_H-M   'P 1'
#
loop_
_entity.id
_entity.type
_entity.pdbx_description
1 polymer ?
#
loop_
_entity_poly.entity_id
_entity_poly.type
_entity_poly.pdbx_seq_one_letter_code
_entity_poly.pdbx_strand_id
1 'polypeptide(L)'
;MSIWESFWDIIWWFFWVFVFVSYLMVLFNIVADLFRDHTLNGGWKAVWIIFLIFVPFLTALVYLIARGRGMGERSASAYREQQHAADSYIRSVAGSSPSDEIDKASKLLAAGTINADEFAAIKARALS
;
A
#
# COMPACT_ATOMS: atom_id res chain seq x y z
N MET A 1 -35.68 -11.59 -34.17
CA MET A 1 -35.47 -11.31 -32.75
C MET A 1 -36.05 -9.95 -32.44
N SER A 2 -36.76 -9.81 -31.33
CA SER A 2 -37.31 -8.52 -30.92
C SER A 2 -36.21 -7.58 -30.39
N ILE A 3 -36.43 -6.26 -30.44
CA ILE A 3 -35.50 -5.27 -29.87
C ILE A 3 -35.24 -5.56 -28.38
N TRP A 4 -36.26 -6.06 -27.67
CA TRP A 4 -36.18 -6.45 -26.27
C TRP A 4 -35.21 -7.63 -26.06
N GLU A 5 -35.28 -8.67 -26.89
CA GLU A 5 -34.33 -9.80 -26.86
C GLU A 5 -32.90 -9.31 -27.11
N SER A 6 -32.70 -8.44 -28.11
CA SER A 6 -31.36 -7.93 -28.45
C SER A 6 -30.74 -7.09 -27.33
N PHE A 7 -31.54 -6.33 -26.59
CA PHE A 7 -31.08 -5.56 -25.44
C PHE A 7 -30.55 -6.45 -24.32
N TRP A 8 -31.29 -7.51 -23.97
CA TRP A 8 -30.87 -8.47 -22.95
C TRP A 8 -29.64 -9.28 -23.39
N ASP A 9 -29.56 -9.66 -24.67
CA ASP A 9 -28.40 -10.35 -25.24
C ASP A 9 -27.11 -9.50 -25.11
N ILE A 10 -27.20 -8.20 -25.37
CA ILE A 10 -26.07 -7.28 -25.21
C ILE A 10 -25.62 -7.22 -23.74
N ILE A 11 -26.54 -7.06 -22.79
CA ILE A 11 -26.21 -7.05 -21.36
C ILE A 11 -25.52 -8.35 -20.96
N TRP A 12 -26.05 -9.49 -21.42
CA TRP A 12 -25.48 -10.79 -21.09
C TRP A 12 -24.09 -10.97 -21.67
N TRP A 13 -23.86 -10.48 -22.89
CA TRP A 13 -22.54 -10.46 -23.50
C TRP A 13 -21.55 -9.61 -22.68
N PHE A 14 -21.93 -8.40 -22.27
CA PHE A 14 -21.10 -7.55 -21.40
C PHE A 14 -20.78 -8.23 -20.06
N PHE A 15 -21.77 -8.89 -19.45
CA PHE A 15 -21.58 -9.65 -18.22
C PHE A 15 -20.55 -10.78 -18.41
N TRP A 16 -20.67 -11.57 -19.49
CA TRP A 16 -19.71 -12.63 -19.80
C TRP A 16 -18.31 -12.09 -20.09
N VAL A 17 -18.20 -10.97 -20.81
CA VAL A 17 -16.91 -10.28 -21.03
C VAL A 17 -16.32 -9.82 -19.70
N PHE A 18 -17.11 -9.20 -18.83
CA PHE A 18 -16.66 -8.77 -17.51
C PHE A 18 -16.17 -9.95 -16.66
N VAL A 19 -16.93 -11.05 -16.62
CA VAL A 19 -16.54 -12.26 -15.90
C VAL A 19 -15.26 -12.84 -16.47
N PHE A 20 -15.13 -12.90 -17.80
CA PHE A 20 -13.92 -13.40 -18.47
C PHE A 20 -12.70 -12.54 -18.16
N VAL A 21 -12.81 -11.21 -18.25
CA VAL A 21 -11.72 -10.28 -17.92
C VAL A 21 -11.35 -10.39 -16.45
N SER A 22 -12.33 -10.46 -15.55
CA SER A 22 -12.10 -10.65 -14.11
C SER A 22 -11.40 -11.97 -13.81
N TYR A 23 -11.79 -13.04 -14.51
CA TYR A 23 -11.12 -14.34 -14.43
C TYR A 23 -9.66 -14.26 -14.89
N LEU A 24 -9.37 -13.60 -16.01
CA LEU A 24 -7.99 -13.39 -16.47
C LEU A 24 -7.18 -12.56 -15.48
N MET A 25 -7.77 -11.53 -14.88
CA MET A 25 -7.11 -10.74 -13.84
C MET A 25 -6.71 -11.61 -12.65
N VAL A 26 -7.60 -12.49 -12.16
CA VAL A 26 -7.29 -13.44 -11.09
C VAL A 26 -6.17 -14.39 -11.51
N LEU A 27 -6.25 -14.94 -12.73
CA LEU A 27 -5.25 -15.85 -13.27
C LEU A 27 -3.85 -15.21 -13.28
N PHE A 28 -3.73 -14.01 -13.86
CA PHE A 28 -2.47 -13.29 -13.92
C PHE A 28 -1.95 -12.89 -12.53
N ASN A 29 -2.85 -12.51 -11.61
CA ASN A 29 -2.47 -12.21 -10.23
C ASN A 29 -1.87 -13.45 -9.53
N ILE A 30 -2.47 -14.63 -9.72
CA ILE A 30 -1.93 -15.89 -9.16
C ILE A 30 -0.56 -16.20 -9.75
N VAL A 31 -0.40 -16.06 -11.07
CA VAL A 31 0.89 -16.27 -11.74
C VAL A 31 1.95 -15.29 -11.21
N ALA A 32 1.62 -14.00 -11.15
CA ALA A 32 2.53 -12.98 -10.64
C ALA A 32 2.92 -13.23 -9.17
N ASP A 33 1.95 -13.59 -8.32
CA ASP A 33 2.20 -13.92 -6.91
C ASP A 33 3.12 -15.13 -6.77
N LEU A 34 2.88 -16.18 -7.57
CA LEU A 34 3.71 -17.39 -7.59
C LEU A 34 5.17 -17.08 -7.95
N PHE A 35 5.39 -16.19 -8.91
CA PHE A 35 6.75 -15.77 -9.29
C PHE A 35 7.40 -14.85 -8.24
N ARG A 36 6.64 -13.92 -7.65
CA ARG A 36 7.12 -13.00 -6.61
C ARG A 36 7.51 -13.69 -5.31
N ASP A 37 6.92 -14.83 -5.00
CA ASP A 37 7.29 -15.61 -3.83
C ASP A 37 8.66 -16.27 -4.01
N HIS A 38 9.70 -15.66 -3.42
CA HIS A 38 11.07 -16.15 -3.44
C HIS A 38 11.32 -17.32 -2.46
N THR A 39 10.35 -17.64 -1.59
CA THR A 39 10.48 -18.73 -0.62
C THR A 39 10.06 -20.09 -1.21
N LEU A 40 9.27 -20.09 -2.28
CA LEU A 40 8.80 -21.30 -2.93
C LEU A 40 9.83 -21.85 -3.93
N ASN A 41 10.18 -23.13 -3.79
CA ASN A 41 11.03 -23.85 -4.74
C ASN A 41 10.43 -23.82 -6.16
N GLY A 42 11.26 -23.60 -7.18
CA GLY A 42 10.87 -23.55 -8.59
C GLY A 42 10.10 -24.79 -9.09
N GLY A 43 10.39 -25.98 -8.54
CA GLY A 43 9.63 -27.20 -8.90
C GLY A 43 8.15 -27.10 -8.54
N TRP A 44 7.83 -26.55 -7.35
CA TRP A 44 6.45 -26.32 -6.94
C TRP A 44 5.76 -25.25 -7.78
N LYS A 45 6.50 -24.23 -8.24
CA LYS A 45 5.97 -23.24 -9.18
C LYS A 45 5.53 -23.90 -10.48
N ALA A 46 6.35 -24.81 -11.03
CA ALA A 46 6.00 -25.52 -12.26
C ALA A 46 4.73 -26.35 -12.12
N VAL A 47 4.57 -27.07 -11.00
CA VAL A 47 3.36 -27.84 -10.69
C VAL A 47 2.12 -26.94 -10.68
N TRP A 48 2.18 -25.81 -10.00
CA TRP A 48 1.07 -24.84 -9.97
C TRP A 48 0.70 -24.34 -11.36
N ILE A 49 1.68 -24.00 -12.20
CA ILE A 49 1.44 -23.55 -13.58
C ILE A 49 0.79 -24.64 -14.42
N ILE A 50 1.24 -25.89 -14.31
CA ILE A 50 0.64 -27.03 -15.02
C ILE A 50 -0.84 -27.16 -14.63
N PHE A 51 -1.15 -27.20 -13.33
CA PHE A 51 -2.53 -27.27 -12.86
C PHE A 51 -3.37 -26.07 -13.32
N LEU A 52 -2.78 -24.88 -13.36
CA LEU A 52 -3.46 -23.67 -13.81
C LEU A 52 -3.84 -23.74 -15.30
N ILE A 53 -3.07 -24.45 -16.13
CA ILE A 53 -3.36 -24.62 -17.57
C ILE A 53 -4.48 -25.64 -17.78
N PHE A 54 -4.43 -26.79 -17.08
CA PHE A 54 -5.36 -27.90 -17.33
C PHE A 54 -6.67 -27.80 -16.53
N VAL A 55 -6.61 -27.22 -15.33
CA VAL A 55 -7.76 -27.14 -14.41
C VAL A 55 -7.80 -25.76 -13.72
N PRO A 56 -7.91 -24.66 -14.48
CA PRO A 56 -7.67 -23.31 -13.98
C PRO A 56 -8.58 -22.91 -12.81
N PHE A 57 -9.88 -23.17 -12.91
CA PHE A 57 -10.85 -22.76 -11.89
C PHE A 57 -10.60 -23.44 -10.54
N LEU A 58 -10.41 -24.76 -10.55
CA LEU A 58 -10.12 -25.51 -9.34
C LEU A 58 -8.77 -25.09 -8.76
N THR A 59 -7.76 -24.94 -9.62
CA THR A 59 -6.42 -24.52 -9.21
C THR A 59 -6.44 -23.13 -8.59
N ALA A 60 -7.16 -22.18 -9.17
CA ALA A 60 -7.30 -20.83 -8.63
C ALA A 60 -7.98 -20.83 -7.26
N LEU A 61 -9.02 -21.64 -7.07
CA LEU A 61 -9.68 -21.79 -5.77
C LEU A 61 -8.76 -22.40 -4.72
N VAL A 62 -8.09 -23.52 -5.05
CA VAL A 62 -7.15 -24.17 -4.14
C VAL A 62 -5.98 -23.24 -3.82
N TYR A 63 -5.47 -22.49 -4.79
CA TYR A 63 -4.42 -21.50 -4.60
C TYR A 63 -4.87 -20.41 -3.62
N LEU A 64 -6.07 -19.85 -3.82
CA LEU A 64 -6.60 -18.81 -2.94
C LEU A 64 -6.81 -19.33 -1.52
N ILE A 65 -7.25 -20.57 -1.32
CA ILE A 65 -7.41 -21.16 0.02
C ILE A 65 -6.04 -21.41 0.66
N ALA A 66 -5.11 -22.01 -0.07
CA ALA A 66 -3.80 -22.40 0.46
C ALA A 66 -2.86 -21.21 0.68
N ARG A 67 -2.96 -20.16 -0.15
CA ARG A 67 -2.01 -19.04 -0.20
C ARG A 67 -2.64 -17.65 -0.11
N GLY A 68 -3.97 -17.53 -0.06
CA GLY A 68 -4.67 -16.23 -0.01
C GLY A 68 -4.38 -15.41 1.25
N ARG A 69 -3.99 -16.04 2.37
CA ARG A 69 -3.57 -15.34 3.60
C ARG A 69 -2.40 -14.37 3.36
N GLY A 70 -1.50 -14.67 2.42
CA GLY A 70 -0.34 -13.83 2.11
C GLY A 70 -0.68 -12.49 1.45
N MET A 71 -1.88 -12.31 0.88
CA MET A 71 -2.30 -11.03 0.29
C MET A 71 -2.77 -10.01 1.33
N GLY A 72 -3.42 -10.47 2.42
CA GLY A 72 -3.89 -9.58 3.49
C GLY A 72 -2.78 -9.12 4.45
N GLU A 73 -1.79 -9.98 4.70
CA GLU A 73 -0.70 -9.66 5.64
C GLU A 73 0.37 -8.75 5.02
N ARG A 74 0.65 -8.88 3.70
CA ARG A 74 1.63 -8.04 3.00
C ARG A 74 1.13 -6.64 2.66
N SER A 75 -0.17 -6.45 2.44
CA SER A 75 -0.73 -5.10 2.30
C SER A 75 -0.60 -4.36 3.64
N ALA A 76 -0.97 -5.00 4.75
CA ALA A 76 -0.82 -4.44 6.09
C ALA A 76 0.64 -4.16 6.50
N SER A 77 1.62 -4.96 6.04
CA SER A 77 3.03 -4.66 6.29
C SER A 77 3.55 -3.52 5.42
N ALA A 78 3.20 -3.48 4.13
CA ALA A 78 3.59 -2.41 3.22
C ALA A 78 2.99 -1.05 3.64
N TYR A 79 1.74 -1.03 4.11
CA TYR A 79 1.14 0.19 4.70
C TYR A 79 1.88 0.62 5.97
N ARG A 80 2.28 -0.33 6.84
CA ARG A 80 3.07 -0.01 8.04
C ARG A 80 4.44 0.55 7.69
N GLU A 81 5.16 -0.03 6.73
CA GLU A 81 6.46 0.49 6.28
C GLU A 81 6.35 1.88 5.67
N GLN A 82 5.33 2.12 4.84
CA GLN A 82 5.06 3.46 4.30
C GLN A 82 4.70 4.47 5.38
N GLN A 83 3.90 4.06 6.39
CA GLN A 83 3.55 4.90 7.52
C GLN A 83 4.78 5.24 8.38
N HIS A 84 5.65 4.26 8.66
CA HIS A 84 6.90 4.50 9.36
C HIS A 84 7.83 5.45 8.60
N ALA A 85 7.93 5.31 7.28
CA ALA A 85 8.70 6.22 6.44
C ALA A 85 8.13 7.65 6.50
N ALA A 86 6.81 7.80 6.38
CA ALA A 86 6.13 9.09 6.48
C ALA A 86 6.30 9.74 7.86
N ASP A 87 6.12 8.98 8.94
CA ASP A 87 6.29 9.46 10.32
C ASP A 87 7.73 9.90 10.59
N SER A 88 8.71 9.15 10.08
CA SER A 88 10.14 9.52 10.18
C SER A 88 10.45 10.80 9.43
N TYR A 89 9.87 10.99 8.24
CA TYR A 89 10.02 12.21 7.46
C TYR A 89 9.37 13.40 8.19
N ILE A 90 8.14 13.25 8.67
CA ILE A 90 7.43 14.27 9.45
C ILE A 90 8.24 14.65 10.68
N ARG A 91 8.78 13.68 11.43
CA ARG A 91 9.64 13.96 12.59
C ARG A 91 10.90 14.74 12.19
N SER A 92 11.48 14.44 11.03
CA SER A 92 12.68 15.12 10.54
C SER A 92 12.43 16.55 10.08
N VAL A 93 11.23 16.87 9.57
CA VAL A 93 10.89 18.21 9.05
C VAL A 93 10.08 19.07 10.03
N ALA A 94 9.30 18.46 10.92
CA ALA A 94 8.48 19.16 11.91
C ALA A 94 9.19 19.31 13.26
N GLY A 95 10.23 18.51 13.52
CA GLY A 95 11.13 18.73 14.66
C GLY A 95 11.98 19.97 14.39
N SER A 96 11.57 21.12 14.94
CA SER A 96 12.43 22.29 15.00
C SER A 96 13.69 21.90 15.79
N SER A 97 14.88 22.11 15.25
CA SER A 97 16.08 21.89 16.05
C SER A 97 16.09 22.89 17.21
N PRO A 98 16.70 22.56 18.37
CA PRO A 98 16.93 23.52 19.45
C PRO A 98 17.50 24.86 18.96
N SER A 99 18.37 24.81 17.95
CA SER A 99 18.95 25.99 17.32
C SER A 99 17.93 26.83 16.55
N ASP A 100 16.98 26.20 15.85
CA ASP A 100 15.90 26.89 15.13
C ASP A 100 14.89 27.55 16.09
N GLU A 101 14.62 26.93 17.24
CA GLU A 101 13.77 27.52 18.28
C GLU A 101 14.42 28.73 18.92
N ILE A 102 15.73 28.66 19.21
CA ILE A 102 16.51 29.78 19.74
C ILE A 102 16.61 30.92 18.71
N ASP A 103 16.80 30.61 17.43
CA ASP A 103 16.88 31.62 16.36
C ASP A 103 15.53 32.35 16.15
N LYS A 104 14.41 31.62 16.20
CA LYS A 104 13.06 32.22 16.20
C LYS A 104 12.84 33.11 17.44
N ALA A 105 13.24 32.64 18.62
CA ALA A 105 13.12 33.42 19.85
C ALA A 105 13.98 34.71 19.81
N SER A 106 15.17 34.66 19.19
CA SER A 106 16.02 35.84 18.99
C SER A 106 15.37 36.88 18.09
N LYS A 107 14.64 36.45 17.05
CA LYS A 107 13.89 37.35 16.16
C LYS A 107 12.72 38.01 16.87
N LEU A 108 12.02 37.29 17.75
CA LEU A 108 10.94 37.86 18.57
C LEU A 108 11.45 38.90 19.58
N LEU A 109 12.63 38.67 20.16
CA LEU A 109 13.28 39.63 21.04
C LEU A 109 13.70 40.89 20.26
N ALA A 110 14.29 40.73 19.07
CA ALA A 110 14.66 41.85 18.20
C ALA A 110 13.44 42.65 17.71
N ALA A 111 12.30 41.98 17.51
CA ALA A 111 11.03 42.62 17.18
C ALA A 111 10.33 43.28 18.39
N GLY A 112 10.89 43.14 19.60
CA GLY A 112 10.31 43.65 20.84
C GLY A 112 9.00 42.97 21.25
N THR A 113 8.70 41.79 20.69
CA THR A 113 7.47 41.02 21.00
C THR A 113 7.62 40.26 22.33
N ILE A 114 8.85 39.91 22.69
CA ILE A 114 9.22 39.29 23.97
C ILE A 114 10.35 40.07 24.62
N ASN A 115 10.51 39.92 25.93
CA ASN A 115 11.60 40.52 26.69
C ASN A 115 12.79 39.54 26.90
N ALA A 116 13.88 40.05 27.49
CA ALA A 116 15.10 39.28 27.68
C ALA A 116 14.93 38.07 28.62
N ASP A 117 14.08 38.20 29.64
CA ASP A 117 13.82 37.12 30.59
C ASP A 117 13.00 35.99 29.94
N GLU A 118 12.01 36.35 29.11
CA GLU A 118 11.23 35.42 28.30
C GLU A 118 12.10 34.68 27.27
N PHE A 119 13.02 35.39 26.61
CA PHE A 119 13.99 34.78 25.71
C PHE A 119 14.90 33.77 26.44
N ALA A 120 15.40 34.12 27.63
CA ALA A 120 16.23 33.23 28.43
C ALA A 120 15.49 31.95 28.86
N ALA A 121 14.21 32.06 29.23
CA ALA A 121 13.37 30.92 29.55
C ALA A 121 13.14 29.99 28.34
N ILE A 122 12.89 30.55 27.15
CA ILE A 122 12.73 29.77 25.91
C ILE A 122 14.04 29.08 25.53
N LYS A 123 15.17 29.78 25.63
CA LYS A 123 16.50 29.21 25.36
C LYS A 123 16.84 28.05 26.30
N ALA A 124 16.55 28.19 27.60
CA ALA A 124 16.79 27.14 28.58
C ALA A 124 15.94 25.89 28.29
N ARG A 125 14.69 26.08 27.83
CA ARG A 125 13.78 24.98 27.47
C ARG A 125 14.16 24.28 26.17
N ALA A 126 14.70 25.01 25.18
CA ALA A 126 15.18 24.41 23.94
C ALA A 126 16.47 23.61 24.13
N LEU A 127 17.30 23.96 25.13
CA LEU A 127 18.58 23.31 25.44
C LEU A 127 18.48 22.15 26.44
N SER A 128 17.31 21.92 27.05
CA SER A 128 17.04 20.82 28.00
C SER A 128 16.52 19.58 27.30
#